data_AF-A0A7C6FM59-F1
#
_entry.id   AF-A0A7C6FM59-F1
#
_cell.length_a   1.000
_cell.length_b   1.000
_cell.length_c   1.000
_cell.angle_alpha   90.00
_cell.angle_beta   90.00
_cell.angle_gamma   90.00
#
_symmetry.space_group_name_H-M   'P 1'
#
loop_
_entity.id
_entity.type
_entity.pdbx_description
1 polymer ?
#
loop_
_entity_poly.entity_id
_entity_poly.type
_entity_poly.pdbx_seq_one_letter_code
_entity_poly.pdbx_strand_id
1 'polypeptide(L)'
;MREVDQDGNDFAPENYVKSEAGLTVTNTYVIPKGQVTANKAWVNGPSPRPTVWFKLCRQVEGGVVEEVPLAQAPIKELADGTLSVTWTNLEQMDKDGKAYTFSVREVDKDGNDYTPANYRKSESGLTLTNTYVIPKGQVTANKAWVNGPSPRPSVWFQLYRQIEGGAAEAVPGADIKELKDGTTSVSWDDLEQTDKDGKVYTFSVKEVDKDGNDLTLFNYTKVEDGLTITNTFVPPEKTFADLTLKKELDGMDLTAGAFSFQLFGNDLSTALETKTNDADGTVTFRLQFDVEGPFVVHVKEVNAGKDGFTYDSSVYKLTYQVAVGADNKLQATLTEVLKDGRVVDKAAPLVFNNTYTAPTPTPSPTPTPTPTPSPTPSATPSPSPTPDPTKPPAPTYPTIKVPLAAKKELKNGSLKAGDFTFQLKDKAGKVLAEVTNGADGSVVFPTRTFSKEVSNYLYTITELAGENSKMKYDRTVYTIKVTTRAVAGELQATVQVEKDGVPFAGDMLFTNVLPAPPTGCHPQPTGLTAWLVTGTAWRGLSDSKEKTKYQLIQSQQSTPQGSNRCPEGCFALLWQSATLWKAGRHQGSQGKAISPPSLAKTLYLPYTVTVR
;
A
#
# COMPACT_ATOMS: atom_id res chain seq x y z
N MET A 1 -67.92 80.10 -3.70
CA MET A 1 -68.69 78.87 -3.91
C MET A 1 -68.27 77.89 -2.83
N ARG A 2 -69.21 77.13 -2.23
CA ARG A 2 -68.89 76.06 -1.28
C ARG A 2 -69.40 74.73 -1.83
N GLU A 3 -68.61 73.67 -1.73
CA GLU A 3 -69.07 72.31 -1.98
C GLU A 3 -69.78 71.78 -0.74
N VAL A 4 -71.00 71.27 -0.94
CA VAL A 4 -71.86 70.80 0.13
C VAL A 4 -72.49 69.47 -0.24
N ASP A 5 -72.91 68.70 0.75
CA ASP A 5 -73.72 67.49 0.54
C ASP A 5 -75.16 67.84 0.11
N GLN A 6 -76.00 66.82 -0.09
CA GLN A 6 -77.40 66.98 -0.49
C GLN A 6 -78.25 67.76 0.52
N ASP A 7 -77.81 67.84 1.78
CA ASP A 7 -78.48 68.52 2.88
C ASP A 7 -77.92 69.93 3.12
N GLY A 8 -76.91 70.35 2.34
CA GLY A 8 -76.28 71.66 2.40
C GLY A 8 -75.14 71.79 3.42
N ASN A 9 -74.68 70.68 4.02
CA ASN A 9 -73.56 70.69 4.95
C ASN A 9 -72.22 70.68 4.21
N ASP A 10 -71.17 71.20 4.87
CA ASP A 10 -69.81 71.17 4.32
C ASP A 10 -69.37 69.73 4.02
N PHE A 11 -69.04 69.45 2.76
CA PHE A 11 -68.73 68.11 2.29
C PHE A 11 -67.39 68.07 1.58
N ALA A 12 -66.62 67.01 1.83
CA ALA A 12 -65.49 66.60 1.03
C ALA A 12 -65.61 65.09 0.80
N PRO A 13 -65.43 64.59 -0.43
CA PRO A 13 -65.42 63.15 -0.69
C PRO A 13 -64.35 62.43 0.16
N GLU A 14 -64.59 61.16 0.48
CA GLU A 14 -63.64 60.36 1.25
C GLU A 14 -62.27 60.32 0.56
N ASN A 15 -61.19 60.53 1.32
CA ASN A 15 -59.82 60.65 0.82
C ASN A 15 -59.58 61.88 -0.09
N TYR A 16 -60.38 62.93 0.01
CA TYR A 16 -60.09 64.22 -0.62
C TYR A 16 -59.97 65.33 0.41
N VAL A 17 -59.02 66.25 0.19
CA VAL A 17 -58.96 67.53 0.90
C VAL A 17 -59.46 68.61 -0.04
N LYS A 18 -60.49 69.32 0.41
CA LYS A 18 -61.12 70.40 -0.33
C LYS A 18 -60.45 71.74 -0.03
N SER A 19 -60.17 72.51 -1.07
CA SER A 19 -59.80 73.94 -0.96
C SER A 19 -60.73 74.78 -1.83
N GLU A 20 -61.24 75.88 -1.28
CA GLU A 20 -62.21 76.75 -1.95
C GLU A 20 -61.64 78.17 -2.09
N ALA A 21 -61.49 78.65 -3.32
CA ALA A 21 -60.95 79.97 -3.63
C ALA A 21 -61.82 80.67 -4.68
N GLY A 22 -62.57 81.68 -4.25
CA GLY A 22 -63.49 82.43 -5.12
C GLY A 22 -64.61 81.54 -5.69
N LEU A 23 -64.58 81.33 -7.01
CA LEU A 23 -65.52 80.46 -7.74
C LEU A 23 -64.92 79.09 -8.07
N THR A 24 -63.72 78.77 -7.56
CA THR A 24 -63.05 77.48 -7.77
C THR A 24 -63.10 76.66 -6.50
N VAL A 25 -63.56 75.42 -6.62
CA VAL A 25 -63.37 74.37 -5.62
C VAL A 25 -62.37 73.37 -6.19
N THR A 26 -61.35 73.03 -5.42
CA THR A 26 -60.35 72.02 -5.77
C THR A 26 -60.37 70.92 -4.73
N ASN A 27 -60.75 69.72 -5.15
CA ASN A 27 -60.60 68.51 -4.37
C ASN A 27 -59.29 67.83 -4.73
N THR A 28 -58.39 67.73 -3.76
CA THR A 28 -57.10 67.06 -3.92
C THR A 28 -57.18 65.67 -3.31
N TYR A 29 -57.00 64.63 -4.12
CA TYR A 29 -56.96 63.26 -3.63
C TYR A 29 -55.78 63.06 -2.68
N VAL A 30 -56.06 62.58 -1.48
CA VAL A 30 -55.10 62.19 -0.47
C VAL A 30 -54.95 60.68 -0.53
N ILE A 31 -53.80 60.22 -1.01
CA ILE A 31 -53.51 58.80 -1.13
C ILE A 31 -53.59 58.15 0.27
N PRO A 32 -54.45 57.13 0.47
CA PRO A 32 -54.56 56.42 1.74
C PRO A 32 -53.23 55.81 2.15
N LYS A 33 -52.88 55.96 3.44
CA LYS A 33 -51.64 55.41 4.00
C LYS A 33 -51.93 54.28 4.96
N GLY A 34 -51.09 53.25 4.92
CA GLY A 34 -51.24 52.03 5.71
C GLY A 34 -49.91 51.44 6.15
N GLN A 35 -49.96 50.19 6.60
CA GLN A 35 -48.79 49.40 6.98
C GLN A 35 -48.73 48.11 6.19
N VAL A 36 -47.51 47.67 5.88
CA VAL A 36 -47.23 46.41 5.19
C VAL A 36 -46.24 45.62 6.03
N THR A 37 -46.56 44.36 6.31
CA THR A 37 -45.67 43.44 7.03
C THR A 37 -45.23 42.33 6.10
N ALA A 38 -43.93 42.10 6.01
CA ALA A 38 -43.35 40.96 5.31
C ALA A 38 -42.81 39.94 6.33
N ASN A 39 -42.88 38.66 5.96
CA ASN A 39 -42.52 37.54 6.81
C ASN A 39 -41.32 36.78 6.21
N LYS A 40 -40.42 36.35 7.09
CA LYS A 40 -39.29 35.48 6.80
C LYS A 40 -39.57 34.07 7.29
N ALA A 41 -39.38 33.10 6.42
CA ALA A 41 -39.33 31.69 6.78
C ALA A 41 -37.93 31.12 6.52
N TRP A 42 -37.54 30.18 7.38
CA TRP A 42 -36.33 29.38 7.25
C TRP A 42 -36.70 27.90 7.26
N VAL A 43 -36.17 27.14 6.31
CA VAL A 43 -36.31 25.69 6.25
C VAL A 43 -34.92 25.09 6.41
N ASN A 44 -34.70 24.38 7.52
CA ASN A 44 -33.41 23.77 7.88
C ASN A 44 -32.27 24.79 7.98
N GLY A 45 -31.07 24.36 8.39
CA GLY A 45 -29.82 25.12 8.41
C GLY A 45 -29.34 25.55 9.80
N PRO A 46 -28.12 26.12 9.86
CA PRO A 46 -27.43 26.47 11.10
C PRO A 46 -28.13 27.55 11.93
N SER A 47 -27.92 27.47 13.25
CA SER A 47 -28.15 28.55 14.21
C SER A 47 -26.79 29.03 14.75
N PRO A 48 -26.52 30.34 14.77
CA PRO A 48 -27.41 31.44 14.37
C PRO A 48 -27.64 31.53 12.86
N ARG A 49 -28.78 32.10 12.45
CA ARG A 49 -29.10 32.39 11.04
C ARG A 49 -28.27 33.57 10.53
N PRO A 50 -27.93 33.60 9.23
CA PRO A 50 -27.28 34.78 8.64
C PRO A 50 -28.25 35.96 8.61
N THR A 51 -27.74 37.16 8.91
CA THR A 51 -28.49 38.41 8.74
C THR A 51 -28.78 38.64 7.25
N VAL A 52 -30.03 39.00 6.95
CA VAL A 52 -30.49 39.38 5.62
C VAL A 52 -31.28 40.69 5.69
N TRP A 53 -31.56 41.31 4.56
CA TRP A 53 -32.35 42.53 4.50
C TRP A 53 -33.52 42.38 3.54
N PHE A 54 -34.62 43.06 3.85
CA PHE A 54 -35.80 43.12 2.99
C PHE A 54 -35.94 44.47 2.32
N LYS A 55 -36.17 44.44 1.01
CA LYS A 55 -36.52 45.59 0.18
C LYS A 55 -37.95 45.43 -0.33
N LEU A 56 -38.78 46.45 -0.08
CA LEU A 56 -40.19 46.41 -0.43
C LEU A 56 -40.40 46.80 -1.90
N CYS A 57 -41.20 46.00 -2.59
CA CYS A 57 -41.68 46.27 -3.94
C CYS A 57 -43.19 46.44 -3.94
N ARG A 58 -43.71 47.14 -4.94
CA ARG A 58 -45.15 47.31 -5.18
C ARG A 58 -45.45 47.16 -6.66
N GLN A 59 -46.69 46.82 -6.98
CA GLN A 59 -47.22 46.85 -8.33
C GLN A 59 -48.71 47.14 -8.29
N VAL A 60 -49.23 47.75 -9.35
CA VAL A 60 -50.67 47.76 -9.60
C VAL A 60 -51.05 46.54 -10.45
N GLU A 61 -52.30 46.10 -10.41
CA GLU A 61 -52.77 44.93 -11.18
C GLU A 61 -52.38 45.01 -12.68
N GLY A 62 -51.70 43.99 -13.20
CA GLY A 62 -51.21 43.96 -14.58
C GLY A 62 -50.07 44.94 -14.90
N GLY A 63 -49.57 45.68 -13.92
CA GLY A 63 -48.41 46.54 -14.02
C GLY A 63 -47.09 45.81 -13.79
N VAL A 64 -45.97 46.52 -13.94
CA VAL A 64 -44.64 46.02 -13.60
C VAL A 64 -44.39 46.14 -12.10
N VAL A 65 -43.60 45.21 -11.56
CA VAL A 65 -43.08 45.31 -10.19
C VAL A 65 -42.05 46.43 -10.14
N GLU A 66 -42.29 47.42 -9.29
CA GLU A 66 -41.36 48.51 -8.99
C GLU A 66 -40.91 48.48 -7.52
N GLU A 67 -39.75 49.07 -7.25
CA GLU A 67 -39.26 49.25 -5.89
C GLU A 67 -39.95 50.44 -5.22
N VAL A 68 -40.35 50.29 -3.96
CA VAL A 68 -40.86 51.42 -3.19
C VAL A 68 -39.70 52.36 -2.88
N PRO A 69 -39.82 53.68 -3.11
CA PRO A 69 -38.75 54.62 -2.82
C PRO A 69 -38.23 54.48 -1.39
N LEU A 70 -36.90 54.46 -1.20
CA LEU A 70 -36.28 54.23 0.12
C LEU A 70 -36.69 55.26 1.19
N ALA A 71 -37.07 56.47 0.76
CA ALA A 71 -37.60 57.50 1.65
C ALA A 71 -38.97 57.13 2.25
N GLN A 72 -39.77 56.32 1.54
CA GLN A 72 -41.04 55.78 2.03
C GLN A 72 -40.85 54.42 2.72
N ALA A 73 -40.02 53.54 2.14
CA ALA A 73 -39.76 52.20 2.64
C ALA A 73 -38.24 51.96 2.75
N PRO A 74 -37.60 52.31 3.89
CA PRO A 74 -36.20 52.00 4.09
C PRO A 74 -35.97 50.49 4.11
N ILE A 75 -34.80 50.04 3.67
CA ILE A 75 -34.40 48.63 3.75
C ILE A 75 -34.42 48.20 5.22
N LYS A 76 -35.01 47.04 5.52
CA LYS A 76 -35.16 46.52 6.88
C LYS A 76 -34.21 45.34 7.11
N GLU A 77 -33.43 45.42 8.17
CA GLU A 77 -32.57 44.32 8.62
C GLU A 77 -33.38 43.22 9.31
N LEU A 78 -33.02 41.98 9.03
CA LEU A 78 -33.51 40.78 9.70
C LEU A 78 -32.29 40.04 10.26
N ALA A 79 -31.86 40.46 11.45
CA ALA A 79 -30.87 39.72 12.24
C ALA A 79 -31.44 38.37 12.68
N ASP A 80 -30.57 37.48 13.18
CA ASP A 80 -30.98 36.16 13.70
C ASP A 80 -32.19 36.27 14.65
N GLY A 81 -33.17 35.39 14.46
CA GLY A 81 -34.44 35.38 15.20
C GLY A 81 -35.51 36.39 14.71
N THR A 82 -35.18 37.34 13.84
CA THR A 82 -36.17 38.29 13.28
C THR A 82 -36.95 37.64 12.13
N LEU A 83 -38.24 37.35 12.36
CA LEU A 83 -39.09 36.65 11.39
C LEU A 83 -40.10 37.55 10.65
N SER A 84 -40.19 38.82 11.00
CA SER A 84 -41.04 39.77 10.29
C SER A 84 -40.53 41.20 10.44
N VAL A 85 -40.85 42.02 9.45
CA VAL A 85 -40.58 43.47 9.46
C VAL A 85 -41.79 44.21 8.92
N THR A 86 -42.05 45.38 9.49
CA THR A 86 -43.19 46.22 9.12
C THR A 86 -42.71 47.59 8.65
N TRP A 87 -43.30 48.04 7.54
CA TRP A 87 -43.22 49.41 7.06
C TRP A 87 -44.56 50.10 7.33
N THR A 88 -44.52 51.30 7.88
CA THR A 88 -45.69 52.11 8.21
C THR A 88 -45.74 53.34 7.32
N ASN A 89 -46.92 53.98 7.23
CA ASN A 89 -47.11 55.23 6.48
C ASN A 89 -46.87 55.07 4.97
N LEU A 90 -47.18 53.88 4.42
CA LEU A 90 -47.03 53.56 3.00
C LEU A 90 -48.29 53.89 2.21
N GLU A 91 -48.12 54.53 1.07
CA GLU A 91 -49.16 54.73 0.06
C GLU A 91 -49.76 53.39 -0.36
N GLN A 92 -51.09 53.22 -0.17
CA GLN A 92 -51.79 51.97 -0.48
C GLN A 92 -52.34 51.94 -1.92
N MET A 93 -52.39 53.09 -2.57
CA MET A 93 -52.93 53.27 -3.91
C MET A 93 -51.98 54.14 -4.73
N ASP A 94 -52.01 53.99 -6.05
CA ASP A 94 -51.35 54.92 -6.95
C ASP A 94 -52.11 56.25 -7.07
N LYS A 95 -51.55 57.19 -7.84
CA LYS A 95 -52.16 58.49 -8.12
C LYS A 95 -53.50 58.43 -8.86
N ASP A 96 -53.81 57.29 -9.47
CA ASP A 96 -55.03 57.05 -10.24
C ASP A 96 -56.08 56.27 -9.41
N GLY A 97 -55.81 56.04 -8.12
CA GLY A 97 -56.70 55.35 -7.19
C GLY A 97 -56.64 53.82 -7.26
N LYS A 98 -55.67 53.23 -7.97
CA LYS A 98 -55.53 51.78 -8.10
C LYS A 98 -54.69 51.21 -6.96
N ALA A 99 -55.20 50.15 -6.33
CA ALA A 99 -54.54 49.52 -5.18
C ALA A 99 -53.19 48.90 -5.55
N TYR A 100 -52.22 49.05 -4.66
CA TYR A 100 -50.94 48.36 -4.74
C TYR A 100 -51.02 46.95 -4.16
N THR A 101 -50.45 45.99 -4.88
CA THR A 101 -50.04 44.70 -4.36
C THR A 101 -48.56 44.77 -3.99
N PHE A 102 -48.24 44.49 -2.74
CA PHE A 102 -46.86 44.54 -2.25
C PHE A 102 -46.19 43.16 -2.32
N SER A 103 -44.87 43.18 -2.53
CA SER A 103 -44.00 42.02 -2.44
C SER A 103 -42.64 42.40 -1.84
N VAL A 104 -41.84 41.40 -1.47
CA VAL A 104 -40.52 41.63 -0.87
C VAL A 104 -39.42 40.89 -1.61
N ARG A 105 -38.23 41.47 -1.64
CA ARG A 105 -36.98 40.85 -2.11
C ARG A 105 -35.97 40.72 -0.98
N GLU A 106 -35.19 39.63 -0.98
CA GLU A 106 -34.05 39.47 -0.08
C GLU A 106 -32.80 40.11 -0.69
N VAL A 107 -32.22 41.06 0.06
CA VAL A 107 -31.08 41.87 -0.36
C VAL A 107 -30.00 41.93 0.73
N ASP A 108 -28.83 42.44 0.37
CA ASP A 108 -27.81 42.85 1.33
C ASP A 108 -28.14 44.22 1.97
N LYS A 109 -27.28 44.68 2.87
CA LYS A 109 -27.43 45.98 3.55
C LYS A 109 -27.46 47.19 2.60
N ASP A 110 -26.90 47.05 1.40
CA ASP A 110 -26.78 48.10 0.39
C ASP A 110 -27.92 48.03 -0.65
N GLY A 111 -28.77 47.00 -0.56
CA GLY A 111 -29.94 46.80 -1.40
C GLY A 111 -29.69 45.97 -2.66
N ASN A 112 -28.55 45.31 -2.78
CA ASN A 112 -28.24 44.41 -3.90
C ASN A 112 -28.84 43.03 -3.65
N ASP A 113 -29.14 42.30 -4.74
CA ASP A 113 -29.65 40.93 -4.64
C ASP A 113 -28.67 40.03 -3.87
N TYR A 114 -29.19 39.36 -2.84
CA TYR A 114 -28.38 38.56 -1.95
C TYR A 114 -29.09 37.25 -1.60
N THR A 115 -28.30 36.19 -1.44
CA THR A 115 -28.74 34.93 -0.84
C THR A 115 -27.57 34.41 -0.01
N PRO A 116 -27.76 34.08 1.27
CA PRO A 116 -26.69 33.54 2.10
C PRO A 116 -26.09 32.26 1.52
N ALA A 117 -24.79 32.04 1.77
CA ALA A 117 -24.10 30.82 1.35
C ALA A 117 -24.81 29.56 1.88
N ASN A 118 -24.90 28.52 1.04
CA ASN A 118 -25.62 27.27 1.34
C ASN A 118 -27.12 27.46 1.58
N TYR A 119 -27.74 28.51 1.03
CA TYR A 119 -29.19 28.65 0.99
C TYR A 119 -29.68 28.84 -0.45
N ARG A 120 -30.91 28.41 -0.69
CA ARG A 120 -31.72 28.85 -1.82
C ARG A 120 -32.90 29.65 -1.30
N LYS A 121 -33.26 30.74 -1.97
CA LYS A 121 -34.41 31.57 -1.61
C LYS A 121 -35.61 31.35 -2.52
N SER A 122 -36.80 31.58 -1.99
CA SER A 122 -38.07 31.60 -2.71
C SER A 122 -38.88 32.82 -2.24
N GLU A 123 -39.30 33.66 -3.19
CA GLU A 123 -39.98 34.93 -2.95
C GLU A 123 -41.43 34.84 -3.42
N SER A 124 -42.39 34.92 -2.49
CA SER A 124 -43.82 34.80 -2.81
C SER A 124 -44.62 35.90 -2.10
N GLY A 125 -44.89 36.98 -2.83
CA GLY A 125 -45.55 38.17 -2.28
C GLY A 125 -44.79 38.72 -1.07
N LEU A 126 -45.45 38.76 0.08
CA LEU A 126 -44.89 39.26 1.34
C LEU A 126 -44.24 38.15 2.20
N THR A 127 -44.02 36.95 1.66
CA THR A 127 -43.34 35.86 2.37
C THR A 127 -42.08 35.43 1.61
N LEU A 128 -40.96 35.36 2.32
CA LEU A 128 -39.68 34.95 1.75
C LEU A 128 -39.07 33.79 2.53
N THR A 129 -38.84 32.67 1.84
CA THR A 129 -38.37 31.42 2.43
C THR A 129 -36.95 31.10 2.00
N ASN A 130 -36.03 30.94 2.97
CA ASN A 130 -34.69 30.41 2.70
C ASN A 130 -34.65 28.95 3.10
N THR A 131 -34.20 28.10 2.19
CA THR A 131 -34.01 26.68 2.44
C THR A 131 -32.53 26.34 2.42
N TYR A 132 -32.03 25.74 3.49
CA TYR A 132 -30.65 25.31 3.58
C TYR A 132 -30.37 24.19 2.57
N VAL A 133 -29.24 24.32 1.89
CA VAL A 133 -28.71 23.36 0.93
C VAL A 133 -27.50 22.73 1.60
N ILE A 134 -27.61 21.44 1.96
CA ILE A 134 -26.54 20.72 2.63
C ILE A 134 -25.31 20.66 1.69
N PRO A 135 -24.14 21.18 2.12
CA PRO A 135 -22.94 21.11 1.30
C PRO A 135 -22.48 19.66 1.11
N LYS A 136 -21.96 19.36 -0.07
CA LYS A 136 -21.41 18.05 -0.43
C LYS A 136 -19.90 18.11 -0.59
N GLY A 137 -19.20 17.02 -0.29
CA GLY A 137 -17.74 16.94 -0.38
C GLY A 137 -17.22 15.51 -0.50
N GLN A 138 -15.90 15.41 -0.67
CA GLN A 138 -15.17 14.15 -0.71
C GLN A 138 -14.55 13.83 0.65
N VAL A 139 -14.56 12.56 1.04
CA VAL A 139 -13.85 12.04 2.22
C VAL A 139 -12.91 10.93 1.77
N THR A 140 -11.65 10.99 2.21
CA THR A 140 -10.63 9.97 1.93
C THR A 140 -10.17 9.32 3.23
N ALA A 141 -10.12 7.99 3.24
CA ALA A 141 -9.57 7.21 4.34
C ALA A 141 -8.29 6.49 3.92
N ASN A 142 -7.41 6.27 4.90
CA ASN A 142 -6.08 5.74 4.70
C ASN A 142 -5.89 4.41 5.42
N LYS A 143 -5.10 3.54 4.80
CA LYS A 143 -4.67 2.26 5.35
C LYS A 143 -3.17 2.27 5.56
N ALA A 144 -2.78 2.05 6.81
CA ALA A 144 -1.39 1.83 7.18
C ALA A 144 -1.17 0.37 7.56
N TRP A 145 -0.03 -0.17 7.12
CA TRP A 145 0.44 -1.48 7.50
C TRP A 145 1.81 -1.37 8.15
N VAL A 146 1.98 -1.94 9.33
CA VAL A 146 3.24 -1.94 10.09
C VAL A 146 3.77 -3.37 10.15
N ASN A 147 4.95 -3.59 9.53
CA ASN A 147 5.61 -4.91 9.39
C ASN A 147 4.74 -5.98 8.72
N GLY A 148 5.24 -7.19 8.54
CA GLY A 148 4.45 -8.34 8.08
C GLY A 148 4.65 -8.74 6.63
N PRO A 149 4.15 -9.93 6.27
CA PRO A 149 4.41 -10.54 4.96
C PRO A 149 3.66 -9.84 3.82
N SER A 150 4.21 -9.98 2.61
CA SER A 150 3.57 -9.64 1.35
C SER A 150 3.19 -10.95 0.62
N PRO A 151 1.99 -11.06 0.02
CA PRO A 151 0.95 -10.03 -0.09
C PRO A 151 0.17 -9.80 1.21
N ARG A 152 -0.36 -8.58 1.39
CA ARG A 152 -1.30 -8.25 2.46
C ARG A 152 -2.68 -8.85 2.18
N PRO A 153 -3.45 -9.23 3.22
CA PRO A 153 -4.84 -9.63 3.02
C PRO A 153 -5.68 -8.44 2.53
N SER A 154 -6.67 -8.71 1.67
CA SER A 154 -7.68 -7.71 1.33
C SER A 154 -8.53 -7.39 2.56
N VAL A 155 -8.82 -6.10 2.74
CA VAL A 155 -9.71 -5.58 3.78
C VAL A 155 -10.74 -4.63 3.17
N TRP A 156 -11.79 -4.30 3.90
CA TRP A 156 -12.80 -3.36 3.44
C TRP A 156 -13.00 -2.24 4.45
N PHE A 157 -13.24 -1.03 3.97
CA PHE A 157 -13.62 0.09 4.82
C PHE A 157 -15.10 0.40 4.69
N GLN A 158 -15.76 0.52 5.85
CA GLN A 158 -17.09 1.08 5.97
C GLN A 158 -16.99 2.48 6.59
N LEU A 159 -17.63 3.45 5.94
CA LEU A 159 -17.60 4.85 6.35
C LEU A 159 -18.69 5.14 7.38
N TYR A 160 -18.29 5.87 8.43
CA TYR A 160 -19.15 6.36 9.50
C TYR A 160 -19.12 7.89 9.56
N ARG A 161 -20.20 8.49 10.06
CA ARG A 161 -20.31 9.92 10.36
C ARG A 161 -20.91 10.13 11.75
N GLN A 162 -20.59 11.27 12.35
CA GLN A 162 -21.20 11.71 13.61
C GLN A 162 -21.23 13.24 13.69
N ILE A 163 -22.22 13.78 14.38
CA ILE A 163 -22.19 15.18 14.83
C ILE A 163 -21.53 15.26 16.22
N GLU A 164 -21.08 16.45 16.61
CA GLU A 164 -20.50 16.67 17.94
C GLU A 164 -21.45 16.20 19.07
N GLY A 165 -20.94 15.36 19.97
CA GLY A 165 -21.70 14.77 21.07
C GLY A 165 -22.70 13.68 20.68
N GLY A 166 -22.81 13.35 19.39
CA GLY A 166 -23.66 12.27 18.88
C GLY A 166 -22.97 10.91 18.84
N ALA A 167 -23.75 9.85 18.62
CA ALA A 167 -23.21 8.53 18.31
C ALA A 167 -22.82 8.43 16.83
N ALA A 168 -21.76 7.70 16.52
CA ALA A 168 -21.38 7.39 15.15
C ALA A 168 -22.36 6.43 14.49
N GLU A 169 -22.79 6.77 13.27
CA GLU A 169 -23.63 5.95 12.42
C GLU A 169 -22.95 5.67 11.07
N ALA A 170 -23.29 4.55 10.44
CA ALA A 170 -22.83 4.28 9.08
C ALA A 170 -23.42 5.32 8.12
N VAL A 171 -22.61 5.83 7.18
CA VAL A 171 -23.08 6.82 6.21
C VAL A 171 -24.12 6.18 5.28
N PRO A 172 -25.37 6.65 5.26
CA PRO A 172 -26.42 6.04 4.45
C PRO A 172 -26.07 6.04 2.96
N GLY A 173 -26.15 4.87 2.32
CA GLY A 173 -25.89 4.71 0.89
C GLY A 173 -24.42 4.79 0.47
N ALA A 174 -23.47 4.95 1.41
CA ALA A 174 -22.05 4.87 1.09
C ALA A 174 -21.63 3.41 0.86
N ASP A 175 -20.90 3.17 -0.23
CA ASP A 175 -20.37 1.83 -0.53
C ASP A 175 -19.34 1.39 0.52
N ILE A 176 -19.30 0.09 0.79
CA ILE A 176 -18.14 -0.54 1.43
C ILE A 176 -17.02 -0.68 0.38
N LYS A 177 -15.84 -0.10 0.65
CA LYS A 177 -14.73 -0.04 -0.33
C LYS A 177 -13.67 -1.10 -0.02
N GLU A 178 -13.31 -1.91 -1.03
CA GLU A 178 -12.23 -2.90 -0.94
C GLU A 178 -10.85 -2.23 -1.04
N LEU A 179 -9.92 -2.67 -0.19
CA LEU A 179 -8.50 -2.36 -0.23
C LEU A 179 -7.74 -3.66 -0.45
N LYS A 180 -7.33 -3.90 -1.70
CA LYS A 180 -6.48 -5.03 -2.07
C LYS A 180 -5.03 -4.78 -1.64
N ASP A 181 -4.20 -5.81 -1.73
CA ASP A 181 -2.75 -5.67 -1.51
C ASP A 181 -2.18 -4.48 -2.31
N GLY A 182 -1.45 -3.61 -1.60
CA GLY A 182 -0.89 -2.37 -2.16
C GLY A 182 -1.85 -1.16 -2.21
N THR A 183 -3.16 -1.31 -1.96
CA THR A 183 -4.09 -0.17 -1.86
C THR A 183 -3.98 0.48 -0.48
N THR A 184 -3.55 1.74 -0.43
CA THR A 184 -3.33 2.48 0.83
C THR A 184 -4.40 3.53 1.14
N SER A 185 -5.35 3.77 0.23
CA SER A 185 -6.40 4.78 0.43
C SER A 185 -7.62 4.52 -0.44
N VAL A 186 -8.79 4.94 0.04
CA VAL A 186 -10.07 4.93 -0.68
C VAL A 186 -10.83 6.23 -0.41
N SER A 187 -11.64 6.66 -1.37
CA SER A 187 -12.43 7.88 -1.27
C SER A 187 -13.92 7.65 -1.55
N TRP A 188 -14.74 8.50 -0.94
CA TRP A 188 -16.17 8.63 -1.18
C TRP A 188 -16.47 10.08 -1.56
N ASP A 189 -17.17 10.26 -2.68
CA ASP A 189 -17.56 11.57 -3.21
C ASP A 189 -19.02 11.90 -2.85
N ASP A 190 -19.41 13.16 -3.09
CA ASP A 190 -20.79 13.64 -2.97
C ASP A 190 -21.45 13.42 -1.59
N LEU A 191 -20.64 13.37 -0.54
CA LEU A 191 -21.11 13.15 0.83
C LEU A 191 -21.62 14.43 1.47
N GLU A 192 -22.79 14.36 2.10
CA GLU A 192 -23.33 15.42 2.96
C GLU A 192 -22.34 15.77 4.08
N GLN A 193 -21.94 17.04 4.16
CA GLN A 193 -20.94 17.51 5.13
C GLN A 193 -21.56 18.01 6.44
N THR A 194 -22.86 18.30 6.44
CA THR A 194 -23.60 18.72 7.63
C THR A 194 -24.92 17.97 7.74
N ASP A 195 -25.50 17.92 8.94
CA ASP A 195 -26.89 17.55 9.09
C ASP A 195 -27.85 18.63 8.55
N LYS A 196 -29.15 18.39 8.68
CA LYS A 196 -30.20 19.35 8.30
C LYS A 196 -30.16 20.65 9.12
N ASP A 197 -29.56 20.65 10.31
CA ASP A 197 -29.46 21.81 11.18
C ASP A 197 -28.10 22.52 11.02
N GLY A 198 -27.32 22.15 9.99
CA GLY A 198 -26.02 22.76 9.70
C GLY A 198 -24.88 22.33 10.61
N LYS A 199 -25.07 21.31 11.46
CA LYS A 199 -23.98 20.77 12.29
C LYS A 199 -23.05 19.91 11.44
N VAL A 200 -21.77 20.18 11.52
CA VAL A 200 -20.74 19.51 10.72
C VAL A 200 -20.59 18.05 11.15
N TYR A 201 -20.49 17.16 10.15
CA TYR A 201 -20.13 15.77 10.40
C TYR A 201 -18.62 15.60 10.56
N THR A 202 -18.23 14.83 11.56
CA THR A 202 -16.92 14.21 11.64
C THR A 202 -17.02 12.81 11.06
N PHE A 203 -16.14 12.47 10.13
CA PHE A 203 -16.10 11.16 9.49
C PHE A 203 -15.05 10.25 10.13
N SER A 204 -15.33 8.96 10.13
CA SER A 204 -14.39 7.91 10.53
C SER A 204 -14.63 6.66 9.70
N VAL A 205 -13.69 5.71 9.73
CA VAL A 205 -13.86 4.40 9.09
C VAL A 205 -13.69 3.29 10.11
N LYS A 206 -14.32 2.15 9.81
CA LYS A 206 -14.03 0.86 10.44
C LYS A 206 -13.53 -0.12 9.40
N GLU A 207 -12.63 -1.00 9.81
CA GLU A 207 -12.18 -2.12 8.98
C GLU A 207 -13.10 -3.33 9.17
N VAL A 208 -13.71 -3.74 8.07
CA VAL A 208 -14.75 -4.77 8.00
C VAL A 208 -14.41 -5.80 6.92
N ASP A 209 -15.16 -6.90 6.91
CA ASP A 209 -15.18 -7.85 5.80
C ASP A 209 -16.02 -7.33 4.61
N LYS A 210 -16.09 -8.11 3.53
CA LYS A 210 -16.87 -7.77 2.33
C LYS A 210 -18.37 -7.59 2.58
N ASP A 211 -18.89 -8.12 3.68
CA ASP A 211 -20.31 -8.11 4.05
C ASP A 211 -20.61 -7.03 5.13
N GLY A 212 -19.59 -6.30 5.61
CA GLY A 212 -19.70 -5.24 6.60
C GLY A 212 -19.60 -5.70 8.06
N ASN A 213 -19.20 -6.94 8.32
CA ASN A 213 -18.97 -7.41 9.68
C ASN A 213 -17.58 -6.99 10.17
N ASP A 214 -17.42 -6.80 11.49
CA ASP A 214 -16.12 -6.49 12.08
C ASP A 214 -15.09 -7.56 11.73
N LEU A 215 -13.93 -7.12 11.24
CA LEU A 215 -12.87 -7.99 10.76
C LEU A 215 -11.73 -8.06 11.78
N THR A 216 -11.42 -9.28 12.21
CA THR A 216 -10.18 -9.60 12.94
C THR A 216 -9.24 -10.39 12.03
N LEU A 217 -8.11 -9.78 11.68
CA LEU A 217 -7.09 -10.44 10.88
C LEU A 217 -6.15 -11.28 11.75
N PHE A 218 -5.88 -12.51 11.28
CA PHE A 218 -4.90 -13.38 11.91
C PHE A 218 -3.51 -12.75 11.89
N ASN A 219 -2.80 -12.76 13.02
CA ASN A 219 -1.46 -12.18 13.20
C ASN A 219 -1.38 -10.67 12.98
N TYR A 220 -2.49 -9.95 13.14
CA TYR A 220 -2.50 -8.50 13.15
C TYR A 220 -3.22 -7.97 14.37
N THR A 221 -2.72 -6.84 14.87
CA THR A 221 -3.46 -5.95 15.76
C THR A 221 -3.95 -4.76 14.96
N LYS A 222 -5.21 -4.37 15.18
CA LYS A 222 -5.89 -3.27 14.47
C LYS A 222 -6.04 -2.07 15.39
N VAL A 223 -5.78 -0.88 14.87
CA VAL A 223 -6.11 0.40 15.49
C VAL A 223 -6.94 1.21 14.50
N GLU A 224 -8.11 1.68 14.93
CA GLU A 224 -9.01 2.53 14.16
C GLU A 224 -8.94 3.94 14.73
N ASP A 225 -8.40 4.90 13.98
CA ASP A 225 -8.22 6.28 14.41
C ASP A 225 -8.77 7.24 13.34
N GLY A 226 -10.03 7.66 13.55
CA GLY A 226 -10.74 8.53 12.61
C GLY A 226 -10.77 7.94 11.20
N LEU A 227 -10.10 8.60 10.25
CA LEU A 227 -10.01 8.20 8.85
C LEU A 227 -8.78 7.32 8.53
N THR A 228 -8.05 6.85 9.54
CA THR A 228 -6.87 6.00 9.34
C THR A 228 -7.02 4.69 10.10
N ILE A 229 -6.88 3.56 9.40
CA ILE A 229 -6.77 2.25 10.03
C ILE A 229 -5.33 1.75 9.93
N THR A 230 -4.73 1.40 11.06
CA THR A 230 -3.40 0.81 11.13
C THR A 230 -3.46 -0.66 11.53
N ASN A 231 -2.95 -1.55 10.68
CA ASN A 231 -2.73 -2.96 11.04
C ASN A 231 -1.25 -3.21 11.31
N THR A 232 -0.95 -3.73 12.49
CA THR A 232 0.41 -4.08 12.90
C THR A 232 0.56 -5.59 12.95
N PHE A 233 1.47 -6.13 12.14
CA PHE A 233 1.76 -7.56 12.14
C PHE A 233 2.40 -7.97 13.46
N VAL A 234 1.85 -9.03 14.05
CA VAL A 234 2.36 -9.67 15.26
C VAL A 234 2.99 -10.99 14.82
N PRO A 235 4.34 -11.09 14.79
CA PRO A 235 5.01 -12.34 14.45
C PRO A 235 4.58 -13.46 15.40
N PRO A 236 4.45 -14.70 14.90
CA PRO A 236 4.14 -15.84 15.75
C PRO A 236 5.24 -16.08 16.79
N GLU A 237 4.90 -16.68 17.92
CA GLU A 237 5.90 -17.04 18.93
C GLU A 237 6.83 -18.13 18.40
N LYS A 238 8.14 -17.97 18.66
CA LYS A 238 9.16 -18.96 18.32
C LYS A 238 8.91 -20.30 19.03
N THR A 239 9.34 -21.38 18.40
CA THR A 239 9.22 -22.74 18.94
C THR A 239 10.57 -23.46 18.98
N PHE A 240 10.62 -24.58 19.70
CA PHE A 240 11.84 -25.36 19.88
C PHE A 240 11.56 -26.85 19.63
N ALA A 241 12.54 -27.55 19.09
CA ALA A 241 12.54 -29.01 19.04
C ALA A 241 13.88 -29.54 19.55
N ASP A 242 13.83 -30.62 20.33
CA ASP A 242 15.03 -31.31 20.76
C ASP A 242 15.38 -32.41 19.74
N LEU A 243 16.58 -32.33 19.18
CA LEU A 243 17.18 -33.35 18.35
C LEU A 243 18.12 -34.19 19.21
N THR A 244 17.69 -35.40 19.54
CA THR A 244 18.45 -36.32 20.37
C THR A 244 19.05 -37.44 19.52
N LEU A 245 20.33 -37.72 19.73
CA LEU A 245 21.07 -38.81 19.11
C LEU A 245 21.78 -39.65 20.18
N LYS A 246 22.19 -40.86 19.79
CA LYS A 246 22.83 -41.84 20.64
C LYS A 246 24.22 -42.18 20.10
N LYS A 247 25.23 -42.06 20.94
CA LYS A 247 26.58 -42.56 20.73
C LYS A 247 26.71 -43.96 21.34
N GLU A 248 27.22 -44.89 20.55
CA GLU A 248 27.57 -46.23 21.02
C GLU A 248 29.05 -46.52 20.70
N LEU A 249 29.77 -47.12 21.65
CA LEU A 249 31.17 -47.48 21.51
C LEU A 249 31.34 -48.97 21.80
N ASP A 250 31.92 -49.70 20.86
CA ASP A 250 32.33 -51.10 21.03
C ASP A 250 33.83 -51.20 21.33
N GLY A 251 34.23 -52.18 22.14
CA GLY A 251 35.63 -52.43 22.51
C GLY A 251 36.20 -51.59 23.66
N MET A 252 35.45 -50.61 24.19
CA MET A 252 35.81 -49.84 25.40
C MET A 252 34.57 -49.18 26.02
N ASP A 253 34.59 -48.92 27.33
CA ASP A 253 33.53 -48.18 28.02
C ASP A 253 33.41 -46.74 27.49
N LEU A 254 32.18 -46.31 27.19
CA LEU A 254 31.87 -44.94 26.79
C LEU A 254 31.92 -44.00 28.00
N THR A 255 32.69 -42.92 27.89
CA THR A 255 32.77 -41.87 28.91
C THR A 255 32.13 -40.57 28.42
N ALA A 256 31.61 -39.75 29.34
CA ALA A 256 31.07 -38.43 29.01
C ALA A 256 32.17 -37.56 28.39
N GLY A 257 31.84 -36.84 27.32
CA GLY A 257 32.79 -35.97 26.62
C GLY A 257 33.68 -36.67 25.60
N ALA A 258 33.59 -38.00 25.45
CA ALA A 258 34.55 -38.79 24.67
C ALA A 258 34.54 -38.47 23.16
N PHE A 259 33.35 -38.24 22.59
CA PHE A 259 33.13 -37.99 21.16
C PHE A 259 32.35 -36.69 20.96
N SER A 260 32.66 -36.00 19.85
CA SER A 260 32.06 -34.70 19.49
C SER A 260 31.18 -34.83 18.26
N PHE A 261 30.11 -34.05 18.22
CA PHE A 261 29.09 -34.04 17.17
C PHE A 261 28.83 -32.62 16.73
N GLN A 262 28.70 -32.43 15.42
CA GLN A 262 28.47 -31.11 14.83
C GLN A 262 27.09 -31.05 14.19
N LEU A 263 26.33 -30.02 14.55
CA LEU A 263 25.08 -29.63 13.92
C LEU A 263 25.38 -28.62 12.81
N PHE A 264 24.73 -28.79 11.66
CA PHE A 264 24.80 -27.91 10.51
C PHE A 264 23.39 -27.51 10.05
N GLY A 265 23.31 -26.43 9.28
CA GLY A 265 22.06 -25.97 8.67
C GLY A 265 21.74 -26.72 7.37
N ASN A 266 21.34 -25.98 6.34
CA ASN A 266 20.90 -26.54 5.05
C ASN A 266 22.02 -27.23 4.26
N ASP A 267 23.28 -26.95 4.57
CA ASP A 267 24.45 -27.62 4.00
C ASP A 267 25.50 -27.92 5.09
N LEU A 268 26.57 -28.63 4.72
CA LEU A 268 27.65 -29.04 5.61
C LEU A 268 28.84 -28.04 5.64
N SER A 269 28.66 -26.81 5.15
CA SER A 269 29.76 -25.85 5.01
C SER A 269 30.26 -25.31 6.35
N THR A 270 29.34 -24.99 7.26
CA THR A 270 29.64 -24.33 8.54
C THR A 270 28.90 -25.00 9.68
N ALA A 271 29.63 -25.48 10.68
CA ALA A 271 29.03 -26.02 11.90
C ALA A 271 28.36 -24.90 12.71
N LEU A 272 27.09 -25.08 13.05
CA LEU A 272 26.30 -24.16 13.86
C LEU A 272 26.52 -24.39 15.36
N GLU A 273 26.69 -25.64 15.76
CA GLU A 273 26.90 -26.04 17.15
C GLU A 273 27.76 -27.31 17.20
N THR A 274 28.59 -27.44 18.23
CA THR A 274 29.33 -28.68 18.54
C THR A 274 29.01 -29.10 19.96
N LYS A 275 28.64 -30.37 20.15
CA LYS A 275 28.37 -30.96 21.47
C LYS A 275 29.11 -32.28 21.62
N THR A 276 29.26 -32.73 22.86
CA THR A 276 29.81 -34.05 23.18
C THR A 276 28.75 -34.98 23.75
N ASN A 277 29.00 -36.28 23.73
CA ASN A 277 28.13 -37.27 24.38
C ASN A 277 28.14 -37.18 25.91
N ASP A 278 27.00 -37.46 26.52
CA ASP A 278 26.86 -37.73 27.94
C ASP A 278 27.41 -39.14 28.28
N ALA A 279 27.47 -39.48 29.57
CA ALA A 279 28.00 -40.77 30.03
C ALA A 279 27.19 -41.96 29.52
N ASP A 280 25.88 -41.79 29.32
CA ASP A 280 25.02 -42.80 28.72
C ASP A 280 25.09 -42.80 27.18
N GLY A 281 25.86 -41.91 26.57
CA GLY A 281 25.97 -41.73 25.12
C GLY A 281 24.93 -40.81 24.51
N THR A 282 24.03 -40.21 25.29
CA THR A 282 23.03 -39.27 24.76
C THR A 282 23.69 -37.96 24.33
N VAL A 283 23.21 -37.36 23.24
CA VAL A 283 23.55 -35.99 22.82
C VAL A 283 22.26 -35.31 22.39
N THR A 284 21.98 -34.12 22.91
CA THR A 284 20.77 -33.36 22.56
C THR A 284 21.13 -31.98 22.04
N PHE A 285 20.70 -31.66 20.81
CA PHE A 285 20.71 -30.31 20.24
C PHE A 285 19.34 -29.68 20.40
N ARG A 286 19.28 -28.40 20.77
CA ARG A 286 18.02 -27.67 20.90
C ARG A 286 17.84 -26.74 19.70
N LEU A 287 16.98 -27.14 18.77
CA LEU A 287 16.67 -26.39 17.57
C LEU A 287 15.69 -25.26 17.90
N GLN A 288 15.93 -24.07 17.36
CA GLN A 288 15.00 -22.93 17.46
C GLN A 288 14.41 -22.63 16.08
N PHE A 289 13.10 -22.43 16.03
CA PHE A 289 12.39 -22.02 14.83
C PHE A 289 11.61 -20.74 15.11
N ASP A 290 11.88 -19.70 14.32
CA ASP A 290 11.34 -18.35 14.44
C ASP A 290 10.55 -17.90 13.21
N VAL A 291 10.53 -18.71 12.14
CA VAL A 291 9.71 -18.50 10.94
C VAL A 291 9.06 -19.81 10.49
N GLU A 292 7.99 -19.71 9.69
CA GLU A 292 7.37 -20.85 9.00
C GLU A 292 8.25 -21.36 7.85
N GLY A 293 8.06 -22.61 7.48
CA GLY A 293 8.66 -23.21 6.29
C GLY A 293 9.41 -24.51 6.58
N PRO A 294 10.00 -25.10 5.53
CA PRO A 294 10.84 -26.27 5.68
C PRO A 294 12.22 -25.86 6.22
N PHE A 295 12.68 -26.54 7.26
CA PHE A 295 14.01 -26.39 7.83
C PHE A 295 14.78 -27.68 7.68
N VAL A 296 15.98 -27.59 7.14
CA VAL A 296 16.89 -28.72 7.00
C VAL A 296 18.06 -28.53 7.94
N VAL A 297 18.35 -29.56 8.72
CA VAL A 297 19.56 -29.64 9.55
C VAL A 297 20.32 -30.91 9.24
N HIS A 298 21.64 -30.86 9.42
CA HIS A 298 22.49 -32.05 9.33
C HIS A 298 23.24 -32.28 10.63
N VAL A 299 23.49 -33.52 10.98
CA VAL A 299 24.37 -33.88 12.10
C VAL A 299 25.34 -34.98 11.69
N LYS A 300 26.59 -34.83 12.10
CA LYS A 300 27.65 -35.84 11.91
C LYS A 300 28.58 -35.88 13.12
N GLU A 301 29.26 -36.99 13.29
CA GLU A 301 30.35 -37.12 14.25
C GLU A 301 31.63 -36.42 13.74
N VAL A 302 32.41 -35.87 14.68
CA VAL A 302 33.75 -35.34 14.42
C VAL A 302 34.77 -36.45 14.56
N ASN A 303 35.49 -36.74 13.47
CA ASN A 303 36.65 -37.61 13.52
C ASN A 303 37.84 -36.86 14.14
N ALA A 304 38.19 -37.20 15.38
CA ALA A 304 39.31 -36.59 16.09
C ALA A 304 40.67 -37.27 15.79
N GLY A 305 40.69 -38.33 14.98
CA GLY A 305 41.92 -39.00 14.55
C GLY A 305 42.71 -39.68 15.67
N LYS A 306 42.04 -40.10 16.76
CA LYS A 306 42.72 -40.80 17.86
C LYS A 306 43.04 -42.24 17.47
N ASP A 307 44.26 -42.69 17.79
CA ASP A 307 44.72 -44.05 17.51
C ASP A 307 43.83 -45.12 18.15
N GLY A 308 43.57 -46.19 17.40
CA GLY A 308 42.73 -47.31 17.84
C GLY A 308 41.22 -47.08 17.69
N PHE A 309 40.74 -45.89 17.33
CA PHE A 309 39.31 -45.62 17.13
C PHE A 309 38.91 -45.63 15.64
N THR A 310 37.81 -46.30 15.33
CA THR A 310 37.06 -46.12 14.08
C THR A 310 35.83 -45.26 14.37
N TYR A 311 35.75 -44.11 13.71
CA TYR A 311 34.67 -43.12 13.88
C TYR A 311 33.53 -43.39 12.90
N ASP A 312 32.31 -43.07 13.30
CA ASP A 312 31.13 -43.15 12.45
C ASP A 312 31.16 -41.97 11.46
N SER A 313 31.19 -42.28 10.16
CA SER A 313 31.22 -41.27 9.09
C SER A 313 29.85 -40.86 8.59
N SER A 314 28.76 -41.41 9.14
CA SER A 314 27.42 -41.15 8.66
C SER A 314 27.00 -39.69 8.84
N VAL A 315 26.21 -39.21 7.90
CA VAL A 315 25.53 -37.92 7.98
C VAL A 315 24.03 -38.16 8.07
N TYR A 316 23.42 -37.65 9.13
CA TYR A 316 21.97 -37.56 9.20
C TYR A 316 21.52 -36.20 8.69
N LYS A 317 20.52 -36.19 7.82
CA LYS A 317 19.80 -35.00 7.35
C LYS A 317 18.37 -35.09 7.85
N LEU A 318 17.90 -34.08 8.57
CA LEU A 318 16.54 -33.99 9.08
C LEU A 318 15.82 -32.82 8.44
N THR A 319 14.57 -33.05 8.03
CA THR A 319 13.68 -32.01 7.49
C THR A 319 12.53 -31.79 8.47
N TYR A 320 12.39 -30.57 8.97
CA TYR A 320 11.26 -30.12 9.78
C TYR A 320 10.35 -29.24 8.95
N GLN A 321 9.04 -29.44 9.03
CA GLN A 321 8.05 -28.48 8.56
C GLN A 321 7.59 -27.63 9.74
N VAL A 322 7.84 -26.32 9.69
CA VAL A 322 7.37 -25.37 10.68
C VAL A 322 6.17 -24.62 10.12
N ALA A 323 5.08 -24.56 10.88
CA ALA A 323 3.87 -23.84 10.51
C ALA A 323 3.28 -23.13 11.73
N VAL A 324 2.48 -22.09 11.52
CA VAL A 324 1.76 -21.44 12.61
C VAL A 324 0.56 -22.29 13.04
N GLY A 325 0.49 -22.60 14.32
CA GLY A 325 -0.65 -23.24 14.97
C GLY A 325 -1.82 -22.28 15.21
N ALA A 326 -2.98 -22.84 15.57
CA ALA A 326 -4.21 -22.07 15.82
C ALA A 326 -4.09 -21.04 16.97
N ASP A 327 -3.08 -21.19 17.83
CA ASP A 327 -2.75 -20.32 18.95
C ASP A 327 -1.73 -19.22 18.61
N ASN A 328 -1.42 -19.03 17.32
CA ASN A 328 -0.37 -18.13 16.84
C ASN A 328 1.04 -18.48 17.38
N LYS A 329 1.30 -19.77 17.60
CA LYS A 329 2.64 -20.27 17.93
C LYS A 329 3.17 -21.11 16.79
N LEU A 330 4.47 -21.00 16.51
CA LEU A 330 5.10 -21.92 15.56
C LEU A 330 5.07 -23.35 16.11
N GLN A 331 4.85 -24.31 15.23
CA GLN A 331 4.93 -25.73 15.53
C GLN A 331 5.88 -26.39 14.53
N ALA A 332 6.89 -27.09 15.04
CA ALA A 332 7.86 -27.81 14.22
C ALA A 332 7.52 -29.29 14.18
N THR A 333 7.29 -29.82 12.99
CA THR A 333 6.99 -31.24 12.76
C THR A 333 8.14 -31.88 12.00
N LEU A 334 8.76 -32.93 12.55
CA LEU A 334 9.75 -33.71 11.81
C LEU A 334 9.08 -34.50 10.67
N THR A 335 9.40 -34.16 9.43
CA THR A 335 8.78 -34.76 8.24
C THR A 335 9.64 -35.84 7.60
N GLU A 336 10.97 -35.71 7.66
CA GLU A 336 11.88 -36.64 6.96
C GLU A 336 13.23 -36.78 7.69
N VAL A 337 13.81 -37.98 7.65
CA VAL A 337 15.19 -38.26 8.10
C VAL A 337 15.89 -39.08 7.02
N LEU A 338 17.07 -38.63 6.58
CA LEU A 338 17.97 -39.39 5.72
C LEU A 338 19.24 -39.73 6.49
N LYS A 339 19.73 -40.97 6.36
CA LYS A 339 21.09 -41.38 6.73
C LYS A 339 21.87 -41.64 5.46
N ASP A 340 22.94 -40.90 5.23
CA ASP A 340 23.81 -41.04 4.05
C ASP A 340 23.03 -41.03 2.73
N GLY A 341 22.05 -40.13 2.64
CA GLY A 341 21.19 -39.95 1.46
C GLY A 341 20.03 -40.95 1.33
N ARG A 342 19.87 -41.90 2.26
CA ARG A 342 18.76 -42.86 2.26
C ARG A 342 17.74 -42.53 3.34
N VAL A 343 16.46 -42.51 2.99
CA VAL A 343 15.36 -42.31 3.95
C VAL A 343 15.37 -43.42 5.00
N VAL A 344 15.27 -43.05 6.27
CA VAL A 344 15.16 -43.96 7.41
C VAL A 344 13.89 -43.66 8.21
N ASP A 345 13.48 -44.59 9.07
CA ASP A 345 12.34 -44.38 9.95
C ASP A 345 12.62 -43.21 10.92
N LYS A 346 11.73 -42.21 10.89
CA LYS A 346 11.82 -41.01 11.75
C LYS A 346 11.54 -41.29 13.22
N ALA A 347 10.96 -42.44 13.55
CA ALA A 347 10.76 -42.87 14.93
C ALA A 347 11.97 -43.65 15.49
N ALA A 348 12.90 -44.09 14.63
CA ALA A 348 14.09 -44.80 15.05
C ALA A 348 15.12 -43.83 15.69
N PRO A 349 15.87 -44.28 16.70
CA PRO A 349 16.94 -43.46 17.29
C PRO A 349 18.04 -43.19 16.26
N LEU A 350 18.60 -41.97 16.30
CA LEU A 350 19.75 -41.61 15.49
C LEU A 350 21.02 -42.11 16.18
N VAL A 351 21.59 -43.21 15.70
CA VAL A 351 22.72 -43.89 16.36
C VAL A 351 24.01 -43.71 15.57
N PHE A 352 25.08 -43.31 16.27
CA PHE A 352 26.44 -43.24 15.76
C PHE A 352 27.32 -44.28 16.46
N ASN A 353 27.90 -45.20 15.70
CA ASN A 353 28.63 -46.37 16.21
C ASN A 353 30.13 -46.25 15.96
N ASN A 354 30.92 -46.31 17.04
CA ASN A 354 32.38 -46.33 16.94
C ASN A 354 32.88 -47.66 17.48
N THR A 355 34.07 -48.03 17.04
CA THR A 355 34.79 -49.18 17.57
C THR A 355 36.15 -48.75 18.07
N TYR A 356 36.60 -49.37 19.15
CA TYR A 356 37.96 -49.27 19.65
C TYR A 356 38.67 -50.62 19.50
N THR A 357 39.88 -50.61 18.95
CA THR A 357 40.78 -51.75 18.93
C THR A 357 42.12 -51.30 19.48
N ALA A 358 42.56 -51.92 20.57
CA ALA A 358 43.85 -51.62 21.18
C ALA A 358 44.97 -51.80 20.13
N PRO A 359 45.83 -50.80 19.90
CA PRO A 359 46.93 -50.94 18.97
C PRO A 359 47.86 -52.07 19.42
N THR A 360 48.20 -52.97 18.50
CA THR A 360 49.15 -54.07 18.77
C THR A 360 50.47 -53.47 19.24
N PRO A 361 51.08 -53.94 20.35
CA PRO A 361 52.35 -53.41 20.82
C PRO A 361 53.41 -53.58 19.72
N THR A 362 53.93 -52.46 19.22
CA THR A 362 55.09 -52.46 18.34
C THR A 362 56.30 -52.90 19.17
N PRO A 363 57.18 -53.81 18.69
CA PRO A 363 58.36 -54.22 19.45
C PRO A 363 59.20 -52.99 19.82
N SER A 364 59.38 -52.80 21.12
CA SER A 364 60.12 -51.69 21.72
C SER A 364 61.59 -51.69 21.26
N PRO A 365 62.16 -50.58 20.77
CA PRO A 365 63.60 -50.46 20.60
C PRO A 365 64.30 -50.47 21.98
N THR A 366 65.36 -51.28 22.05
CA THR A 366 66.24 -51.55 23.20
C THR A 366 66.72 -50.27 23.92
N PRO A 367 66.79 -50.26 25.28
CA PRO A 367 67.16 -49.09 26.06
C PRO A 367 68.61 -48.64 25.81
N THR A 368 68.82 -47.33 25.68
CA THR A 368 70.14 -46.67 25.72
C THR A 368 70.42 -46.22 27.16
N PRO A 369 71.66 -46.38 27.69
CA PRO A 369 71.94 -46.20 29.12
C PRO A 369 71.86 -44.76 29.62
N THR A 370 71.31 -44.66 30.82
CA THR A 370 71.16 -43.50 31.72
C THR A 370 72.50 -42.93 32.22
N PRO A 371 72.69 -41.60 32.25
CA PRO A 371 73.54 -40.94 33.23
C PRO A 371 72.74 -40.44 34.46
N THR A 372 73.28 -40.72 35.64
CA THR A 372 72.74 -40.50 37.00
C THR A 372 73.01 -39.05 37.53
N PRO A 373 72.59 -38.65 38.75
CA PRO A 373 71.79 -37.45 39.03
C PRO A 373 72.61 -36.24 39.58
N SER A 374 71.96 -35.08 39.74
CA SER A 374 72.51 -33.94 40.49
C SER A 374 71.37 -33.13 41.18
N PRO A 375 71.59 -32.55 42.38
CA PRO A 375 70.59 -32.47 43.43
C PRO A 375 69.73 -31.18 43.47
N THR A 376 68.59 -31.34 44.15
CA THR A 376 67.60 -30.36 44.60
C THR A 376 68.20 -29.24 45.48
N PRO A 377 67.65 -28.02 45.38
CA PRO A 377 66.91 -27.40 46.49
C PRO A 377 65.68 -26.61 45.96
N SER A 378 64.70 -26.08 46.70
CA SER A 378 64.24 -26.08 48.09
C SER A 378 62.84 -25.40 48.04
N ALA A 379 62.01 -25.61 49.05
CA ALA A 379 60.68 -25.02 49.19
C ALA A 379 60.71 -23.49 49.38
N THR A 380 59.66 -22.80 48.91
CA THR A 380 59.30 -21.42 49.32
C THR A 380 57.80 -21.17 49.03
N PRO A 381 57.12 -20.20 49.66
CA PRO A 381 55.94 -20.46 50.47
C PRO A 381 54.63 -20.07 49.78
N SER A 382 53.55 -20.59 50.34
CA SER A 382 52.16 -20.20 50.08
C SER A 382 51.89 -18.74 50.49
N PRO A 383 51.21 -17.93 49.64
CA PRO A 383 50.57 -16.70 50.08
C PRO A 383 49.13 -16.94 50.57
N SER A 384 48.82 -16.28 51.69
CA SER A 384 47.52 -16.12 52.36
C SER A 384 46.48 -15.39 51.50
N PRO A 385 45.16 -15.57 51.72
CA PRO A 385 44.10 -14.87 50.99
C PRO A 385 44.07 -13.37 51.34
N THR A 386 43.83 -12.51 50.35
CA THR A 386 43.53 -11.08 50.54
C THR A 386 42.55 -10.59 49.44
N PRO A 387 41.92 -9.42 49.62
CA PRO A 387 40.48 -9.21 49.69
C PRO A 387 39.78 -9.05 48.33
N ASP A 388 38.45 -9.11 48.39
CA ASP A 388 37.48 -8.96 47.29
C ASP A 388 37.76 -7.74 46.36
N PRO A 389 37.97 -7.93 45.05
CA PRO A 389 38.09 -6.83 44.10
C PRO A 389 36.72 -6.41 43.56
N THR A 390 36.38 -5.16 43.83
CA THR A 390 35.45 -4.33 43.06
C THR A 390 35.45 -4.67 41.56
N LYS A 391 34.24 -4.87 41.02
CA LYS A 391 33.90 -5.13 39.62
C LYS A 391 34.93 -4.54 38.61
N PRO A 392 35.62 -5.40 37.82
CA PRO A 392 36.59 -4.95 36.83
C PRO A 392 35.99 -3.96 35.82
N PRO A 393 36.75 -2.94 35.37
CA PRO A 393 36.36 -2.15 34.20
C PRO A 393 36.16 -3.08 33.00
N ALA A 394 35.13 -2.82 32.21
CA ALA A 394 34.78 -3.64 31.05
C ALA A 394 36.00 -3.80 30.12
N PRO A 395 36.29 -5.02 29.64
CA PRO A 395 37.43 -5.28 28.76
C PRO A 395 37.33 -4.44 27.48
N THR A 396 38.43 -3.79 27.10
CA THR A 396 38.58 -3.07 25.83
C THR A 396 39.29 -3.94 24.82
N TYR A 397 38.63 -4.26 23.71
CA TYR A 397 39.18 -5.10 22.63
C TYR A 397 39.72 -4.25 21.47
N PRO A 398 40.72 -4.73 20.71
CA PRO A 398 41.05 -4.15 19.41
C PRO A 398 39.83 -4.22 18.47
N THR A 399 39.68 -3.23 17.58
CA THR A 399 38.52 -3.14 16.69
C THR A 399 38.56 -4.21 15.59
N ILE A 400 37.48 -4.95 15.38
CA ILE A 400 37.29 -5.85 14.23
C ILE A 400 36.55 -5.14 13.09
N LYS A 401 36.98 -5.39 11.84
CA LYS A 401 36.41 -4.83 10.60
C LYS A 401 35.61 -5.88 9.84
N VAL A 402 34.34 -5.60 9.54
CA VAL A 402 33.46 -6.47 8.74
C VAL A 402 33.07 -5.74 7.45
N PRO A 403 33.53 -6.21 6.28
CA PRO A 403 33.09 -5.68 4.99
C PRO A 403 31.66 -6.11 4.71
N LEU A 404 30.84 -5.20 4.19
CA LEU A 404 29.49 -5.49 3.72
C LEU A 404 29.43 -5.18 2.22
N ALA A 405 29.11 -6.17 1.40
CA ALA A 405 29.08 -6.04 -0.05
C ALA A 405 27.97 -6.90 -0.65
N ALA A 406 27.41 -6.45 -1.77
CA ALA A 406 26.39 -7.15 -2.54
C ALA A 406 26.76 -7.14 -4.04
N LYS A 407 25.95 -7.80 -4.86
CA LYS A 407 26.02 -7.79 -6.32
C LYS A 407 24.73 -7.29 -6.93
N LYS A 408 24.86 -6.68 -8.11
CA LYS A 408 23.79 -6.21 -8.96
C LYS A 408 23.83 -6.90 -10.32
N GLU A 409 22.67 -7.38 -10.75
CA GLU A 409 22.40 -7.88 -12.09
C GLU A 409 21.23 -7.11 -12.73
N LEU A 410 21.30 -6.94 -14.07
CA LEU A 410 20.20 -6.44 -14.89
C LEU A 410 19.88 -7.46 -15.98
N LYS A 411 18.68 -8.05 -15.93
CA LYS A 411 18.18 -8.98 -16.96
C LYS A 411 17.60 -8.20 -18.14
N ASN A 412 17.87 -8.71 -19.35
CA ASN A 412 17.46 -8.13 -20.64
C ASN A 412 17.98 -6.70 -20.89
N GLY A 413 19.14 -6.37 -20.32
CA GLY A 413 19.80 -5.07 -20.49
C GLY A 413 21.30 -5.17 -20.28
N SER A 414 21.99 -4.03 -20.34
CA SER A 414 23.41 -3.93 -20.02
C SER A 414 23.58 -3.06 -18.78
N LEU A 415 24.34 -3.55 -17.80
CA LEU A 415 24.63 -2.85 -16.55
C LEU A 415 25.83 -1.91 -16.71
N LYS A 416 25.71 -0.66 -16.28
CA LYS A 416 26.81 0.32 -16.20
C LYS A 416 27.06 0.70 -14.74
N ALA A 417 28.27 1.18 -14.46
CA ALA A 417 28.58 1.75 -13.15
C ALA A 417 27.66 2.95 -12.87
N GLY A 418 27.06 2.99 -11.68
CA GLY A 418 26.18 4.08 -11.27
C GLY A 418 24.70 3.91 -11.59
N ASP A 419 24.30 2.84 -12.29
CA ASP A 419 22.91 2.69 -12.77
C ASP A 419 21.88 2.52 -11.64
N PHE A 420 22.26 1.88 -10.54
CA PHE A 420 21.38 1.58 -9.41
C PHE A 420 22.00 1.99 -8.08
N THR A 421 21.17 2.50 -7.19
CA THR A 421 21.56 3.04 -5.88
C THR A 421 21.09 2.11 -4.76
N PHE A 422 21.93 1.90 -3.75
CA PHE A 422 21.69 1.01 -2.63
C PHE A 422 21.95 1.72 -1.31
N GLN A 423 21.10 1.46 -0.32
CA GLN A 423 21.23 2.00 1.02
C GLN A 423 21.56 0.90 2.02
N LEU A 424 22.50 1.20 2.91
CA LEU A 424 22.77 0.45 4.14
C LEU A 424 22.16 1.22 5.31
N LYS A 425 21.26 0.61 6.07
CA LYS A 425 20.59 1.22 7.23
C LYS A 425 20.89 0.46 8.52
N ASP A 426 20.77 1.14 9.65
CA ASP A 426 20.81 0.50 10.97
C ASP A 426 19.44 -0.05 11.39
N LYS A 427 19.38 -0.66 12.58
CA LYS A 427 18.15 -1.19 13.20
C LYS A 427 17.02 -0.14 13.33
N ALA A 428 17.35 1.13 13.51
CA ALA A 428 16.36 2.20 13.64
C ALA A 428 15.89 2.74 12.27
N GLY A 429 16.41 2.19 11.17
CA GLY A 429 16.11 2.62 9.81
C GLY A 429 16.93 3.84 9.35
N LYS A 430 17.92 4.29 10.15
CA LYS A 430 18.79 5.41 9.75
C LYS A 430 19.74 4.96 8.65
N VAL A 431 19.80 5.73 7.57
CA VAL A 431 20.75 5.50 6.47
C VAL A 431 22.18 5.76 6.96
N LEU A 432 23.02 4.73 6.92
CA LEU A 432 24.43 4.77 7.31
C LEU A 432 25.36 4.97 6.12
N ALA A 433 24.95 4.56 4.92
CA ALA A 433 25.66 4.77 3.67
C ALA A 433 24.71 4.59 2.48
N GLU A 434 24.99 5.31 1.41
CA GLU A 434 24.36 5.17 0.11
C GLU A 434 25.47 5.03 -0.95
N VAL A 435 25.38 4.00 -1.79
CA VAL A 435 26.40 3.66 -2.80
C VAL A 435 25.72 3.21 -4.08
N THR A 436 26.44 3.20 -5.18
CA THR A 436 25.95 2.68 -6.48
C THR A 436 26.68 1.40 -6.88
N ASN A 437 26.12 0.64 -7.82
CA ASN A 437 26.83 -0.50 -8.39
C ASN A 437 28.04 -0.07 -9.25
N GLY A 438 29.07 -0.92 -9.31
CA GLY A 438 30.14 -0.87 -10.30
C GLY A 438 29.72 -1.45 -11.66
N ALA A 439 30.59 -1.31 -12.67
CA ALA A 439 30.34 -1.81 -14.01
C ALA A 439 30.29 -3.35 -14.09
N ASP A 440 30.95 -4.03 -13.15
CA ASP A 440 30.93 -5.47 -12.95
C ASP A 440 29.76 -5.95 -12.05
N GLY A 441 28.91 -5.01 -11.62
CA GLY A 441 27.81 -5.27 -10.70
C GLY A 441 28.20 -5.31 -9.22
N SER A 442 29.45 -5.00 -8.86
CA SER A 442 29.84 -4.93 -7.45
C SER A 442 29.12 -3.79 -6.71
N VAL A 443 28.64 -4.04 -5.50
CA VAL A 443 28.06 -3.02 -4.61
C VAL A 443 28.82 -3.09 -3.30
N VAL A 444 29.67 -2.09 -3.02
CA VAL A 444 30.60 -2.12 -1.87
C VAL A 444 30.27 -1.00 -0.90
N PHE A 445 29.93 -1.35 0.34
CA PHE A 445 29.66 -0.37 1.39
C PHE A 445 30.90 -0.08 2.24
N PRO A 446 30.94 1.07 2.95
CA PRO A 446 31.97 1.32 3.95
C PRO A 446 31.99 0.21 5.02
N THR A 447 33.19 -0.31 5.29
CA THR A 447 33.46 -1.37 6.28
C THR A 447 32.94 -0.98 7.66
N ARG A 448 32.29 -1.92 8.36
CA ARG A 448 31.81 -1.70 9.74
C ARG A 448 32.88 -2.10 10.75
N THR A 449 33.10 -1.25 11.76
CA THR A 449 34.08 -1.47 12.83
C THR A 449 33.39 -1.72 14.16
N PHE A 450 33.78 -2.78 14.86
CA PHE A 450 33.22 -3.15 16.16
C PHE A 450 34.32 -3.26 17.22
N SER A 451 34.04 -2.80 18.44
CA SER A 451 34.99 -2.81 19.57
C SER A 451 34.40 -3.37 20.87
N LYS A 452 33.19 -3.94 20.80
CA LYS A 452 32.44 -4.47 21.95
C LYS A 452 31.80 -5.80 21.60
N GLU A 453 31.59 -6.63 22.60
CA GLU A 453 30.77 -7.84 22.48
C GLU A 453 29.28 -7.49 22.47
N VAL A 454 28.65 -7.77 21.35
CA VAL A 454 27.22 -7.56 21.13
C VAL A 454 26.69 -8.70 20.30
N SER A 455 25.62 -9.32 20.77
CA SER A 455 25.05 -10.52 20.15
C SER A 455 24.27 -10.24 18.86
N ASN A 456 24.04 -8.98 18.49
CA ASN A 456 23.11 -8.61 17.41
C ASN A 456 23.21 -7.15 16.91
N TYR A 457 24.30 -6.78 16.23
CA TYR A 457 24.24 -5.58 15.38
C TYR A 457 23.39 -5.89 14.14
N LEU A 458 22.28 -5.16 13.95
CA LEU A 458 21.39 -5.32 12.80
C LEU A 458 21.57 -4.20 11.79
N TYR A 459 21.71 -4.59 10.53
CA TYR A 459 21.74 -3.70 9.38
C TYR A 459 20.77 -4.19 8.30
N THR A 460 20.33 -3.30 7.42
CA THR A 460 19.59 -3.68 6.21
C THR A 460 20.23 -3.08 4.96
N ILE A 461 20.28 -3.86 3.88
CA ILE A 461 20.67 -3.39 2.55
C ILE A 461 19.45 -3.47 1.63
N THR A 462 19.12 -2.35 0.99
CA THR A 462 18.00 -2.24 0.04
C THR A 462 18.43 -1.50 -1.21
N GLU A 463 17.88 -1.88 -2.36
CA GLU A 463 17.93 -1.07 -3.58
C GLU A 463 16.88 0.06 -3.53
N LEU A 464 17.25 1.24 -4.03
CA LEU A 464 16.32 2.33 -4.29
C LEU A 464 15.74 2.18 -5.69
N ALA A 465 14.41 2.07 -5.76
CA ALA A 465 13.71 2.06 -7.04
C ALA A 465 13.92 3.40 -7.76
N GLY A 466 14.38 3.34 -9.01
CA GLY A 466 14.52 4.50 -9.89
C GLY A 466 13.23 4.88 -10.62
N GLU A 467 13.29 5.89 -11.48
CA GLU A 467 12.11 6.49 -12.12
C GLU A 467 11.64 5.77 -13.39
N ASN A 468 12.43 4.85 -13.95
CA ASN A 468 12.07 4.13 -15.18
C ASN A 468 10.87 3.19 -14.95
N SER A 469 9.68 3.60 -15.40
CA SER A 469 8.41 2.88 -15.24
C SER A 469 8.34 1.55 -15.99
N LYS A 470 9.23 1.30 -16.95
CA LYS A 470 9.34 0.01 -17.63
C LYS A 470 10.18 -0.99 -16.85
N MET A 471 11.05 -0.53 -15.94
CA MET A 471 11.96 -1.38 -15.19
C MET A 471 11.24 -2.03 -14.00
N LYS A 472 11.38 -3.35 -13.85
CA LYS A 472 11.02 -4.03 -12.60
C LYS A 472 12.25 -4.01 -11.67
N TYR A 473 12.21 -3.13 -10.68
CA TYR A 473 13.24 -3.02 -9.65
C TYR A 473 13.16 -4.16 -8.65
N ASP A 474 14.32 -4.56 -8.13
CA ASP A 474 14.45 -5.52 -7.06
C ASP A 474 14.05 -4.86 -5.75
N ARG A 475 13.11 -5.49 -5.02
CA ARG A 475 12.61 -5.00 -3.74
C ARG A 475 13.10 -5.85 -2.56
N THR A 476 14.05 -6.75 -2.82
CA THR A 476 14.68 -7.60 -1.83
C THR A 476 15.26 -6.73 -0.70
N VAL A 477 15.05 -7.14 0.54
CA VAL A 477 15.70 -6.57 1.71
C VAL A 477 16.66 -7.62 2.27
N TYR A 478 17.96 -7.32 2.27
CA TYR A 478 18.93 -8.15 2.99
C TYR A 478 19.13 -7.61 4.39
N THR A 479 18.73 -8.37 5.42
CA THR A 479 19.04 -8.06 6.81
C THR A 479 20.34 -8.75 7.21
N ILE A 480 21.28 -7.99 7.76
CA ILE A 480 22.60 -8.50 8.16
C ILE A 480 22.71 -8.40 9.66
N LYS A 481 22.89 -9.54 10.30
CA LYS A 481 23.10 -9.67 11.74
C LYS A 481 24.57 -9.99 12.00
N VAL A 482 25.28 -9.05 12.61
CA VAL A 482 26.66 -9.23 13.04
C VAL A 482 26.68 -9.52 14.54
N THR A 483 27.19 -10.68 14.91
CA THR A 483 27.41 -11.08 16.31
C THR A 483 28.89 -10.95 16.60
N THR A 484 29.24 -10.29 17.69
CA THR A 484 30.63 -10.11 18.13
C THR A 484 30.84 -10.75 19.49
N ARG A 485 31.87 -11.60 19.62
CA ARG A 485 32.17 -12.36 20.85
C ARG A 485 33.67 -12.39 21.08
N ALA A 486 34.09 -12.26 22.34
CA ALA A 486 35.48 -12.44 22.70
C ALA A 486 35.82 -13.94 22.77
N VAL A 487 36.88 -14.34 22.07
CA VAL A 487 37.42 -15.69 22.09
C VAL A 487 38.93 -15.56 22.30
N ALA A 488 39.45 -16.13 23.39
CA ALA A 488 40.87 -16.09 23.75
C ALA A 488 41.50 -14.67 23.80
N GLY A 489 40.73 -13.63 24.17
CA GLY A 489 41.21 -12.25 24.29
C GLY A 489 41.10 -11.41 23.02
N GLU A 490 40.63 -11.99 21.91
CA GLU A 490 40.38 -11.27 20.65
C GLU A 490 38.88 -11.25 20.30
N LEU A 491 38.43 -10.18 19.65
CA LEU A 491 37.03 -10.05 19.22
C LEU A 491 36.83 -10.74 17.88
N GLN A 492 35.98 -11.76 17.83
CA GLN A 492 35.54 -12.41 16.59
C GLN A 492 34.15 -11.91 16.18
N ALA A 493 33.87 -11.87 14.87
CA ALA A 493 32.59 -11.48 14.32
C ALA A 493 32.00 -12.61 13.45
N THR A 494 30.74 -12.95 13.66
CA THR A 494 29.98 -13.83 12.77
C THR A 494 28.86 -13.04 12.10
N VAL A 495 28.67 -13.30 10.80
CA VAL A 495 27.67 -12.61 9.98
C VAL A 495 26.60 -13.62 9.58
N GLN A 496 25.35 -13.30 9.87
CA GLN A 496 24.17 -14.00 9.37
C GLN A 496 23.41 -13.05 8.46
N VAL A 497 22.98 -13.54 7.31
CA VAL A 497 22.18 -12.76 6.36
C VAL A 497 20.79 -13.36 6.31
N GLU A 498 19.78 -12.51 6.26
CA GLU A 498 18.41 -12.87 5.90
C GLU A 498 18.07 -12.18 4.59
N LYS A 499 17.37 -12.87 3.70
CA LYS A 499 16.77 -12.31 2.50
C LYS A 499 15.27 -12.24 2.72
N ASP A 500 14.71 -11.04 2.69
CA ASP A 500 13.28 -10.78 2.93
C ASP A 500 12.75 -11.38 4.24
N GLY A 501 13.59 -11.34 5.28
CA GLY A 501 13.27 -11.88 6.62
C GLY A 501 13.47 -13.40 6.77
N VAL A 502 14.05 -14.08 5.78
CA VAL A 502 14.36 -15.51 5.82
C VAL A 502 15.87 -15.73 5.85
N PRO A 503 16.43 -16.58 6.73
CA PRO A 503 17.86 -16.89 6.73
C PRO A 503 18.38 -17.29 5.35
N PHE A 504 19.46 -16.65 4.92
CA PHE A 504 20.01 -16.75 3.57
C PHE A 504 21.53 -16.93 3.62
N ALA A 505 22.01 -18.04 3.04
CA ALA A 505 23.43 -18.40 3.02
C ALA A 505 24.12 -18.14 1.66
N GLY A 506 23.42 -17.49 0.73
CA GLY A 506 23.96 -17.17 -0.60
C GLY A 506 24.58 -15.78 -0.71
N ASP A 507 25.11 -15.47 -1.89
CA ASP A 507 25.57 -14.11 -2.21
C ASP A 507 24.38 -13.14 -2.24
N MET A 508 24.52 -11.98 -1.58
CA MET A 508 23.53 -10.91 -1.65
C MET A 508 23.47 -10.38 -3.09
N LEU A 509 22.47 -10.80 -3.85
CA LEU A 509 22.26 -10.42 -5.24
C LEU A 509 20.94 -9.68 -5.40
N PHE A 510 21.01 -8.51 -6.04
CA PHE A 510 19.85 -7.75 -6.50
C PHE A 510 19.72 -7.90 -8.02
N THR A 511 18.54 -8.23 -8.53
CA THR A 511 18.28 -8.45 -9.97
C THR A 511 17.14 -7.57 -10.44
N ASN A 512 17.44 -6.60 -11.31
CA ASN A 512 16.41 -5.85 -12.03
C ASN A 512 16.07 -6.52 -13.35
N VAL A 513 14.85 -6.30 -13.81
CA VAL A 513 14.38 -6.87 -15.08
C VAL A 513 13.85 -5.75 -15.96
N LEU A 514 14.46 -5.59 -17.14
CA LEU A 514 13.89 -4.80 -18.22
C LEU A 514 12.96 -5.71 -19.06
N PRO A 515 11.75 -5.27 -19.43
CA PRO A 515 10.86 -6.04 -20.28
C PRO A 515 11.54 -6.32 -21.62
N ALA A 516 11.54 -7.58 -22.04
CA ALA A 516 12.01 -7.92 -23.37
C ALA A 516 11.17 -7.17 -24.42
N PRO A 517 11.78 -6.64 -25.50
CA PRO A 517 11.00 -6.12 -26.61
C PRO A 517 10.06 -7.22 -27.12
N PRO A 518 8.82 -6.89 -27.53
CA PRO A 518 7.88 -7.89 -28.01
C PRO A 518 8.49 -8.66 -29.18
N THR A 519 8.75 -9.95 -28.98
CA THR A 519 9.27 -10.84 -30.02
C THR A 519 8.15 -11.14 -31.01
N GLY A 520 8.06 -10.33 -32.06
CA GLY A 520 7.27 -10.61 -33.26
C GLY A 520 8.19 -10.99 -34.42
N CYS A 521 8.31 -12.29 -34.70
CA CYS A 521 8.05 -12.91 -36.01
C CYS A 521 8.53 -14.36 -36.01
N HIS A 522 7.56 -15.27 -35.99
CA HIS A 522 7.70 -16.65 -36.44
C HIS A 522 7.96 -16.64 -37.96
N PRO A 523 9.04 -17.23 -38.49
CA PRO A 523 9.10 -17.48 -39.92
C PRO A 523 8.15 -18.64 -40.25
N GLN A 524 7.26 -18.43 -41.22
CA GLN A 524 6.55 -19.50 -41.92
C GLN A 524 7.56 -20.27 -42.79
N PRO A 525 7.45 -21.61 -42.91
CA PRO A 525 8.37 -22.37 -43.74
C PRO A 525 7.98 -22.24 -45.22
N THR A 526 8.74 -21.46 -45.99
CA THR A 526 8.73 -21.58 -47.46
C THR A 526 9.76 -22.62 -47.88
N GLY A 527 9.33 -23.87 -47.93
CA GLY A 527 10.03 -24.87 -48.72
C GLY A 527 9.78 -24.63 -50.20
N LEU A 528 10.80 -24.20 -50.93
CA LEU A 528 10.95 -24.49 -52.36
C LEU A 528 12.42 -24.81 -52.63
N THR A 529 12.67 -26.11 -52.77
CA THR A 529 13.87 -26.71 -53.33
C THR A 529 14.03 -26.28 -54.78
N ALA A 530 15.17 -25.69 -55.15
CA ALA A 530 15.59 -25.55 -56.54
C ALA A 530 16.60 -26.67 -56.84
N TRP A 531 16.14 -27.70 -57.56
CA TRP A 531 17.01 -28.59 -58.31
C TRP A 531 17.45 -27.86 -59.58
N LEU A 532 18.77 -27.78 -59.80
CA LEU A 532 19.33 -27.46 -61.11
C LEU A 532 18.98 -28.58 -62.09
N VAL A 533 18.28 -28.26 -63.18
CA VAL A 533 18.39 -29.00 -64.44
C VAL A 533 18.54 -27.99 -65.58
N THR A 534 19.56 -28.24 -66.38
CA THR A 534 20.04 -27.51 -67.55
C THR A 534 18.98 -27.34 -68.63
N GLY A 535 19.02 -26.20 -69.33
CA GLY A 535 18.02 -25.83 -70.31
C GLY A 535 18.03 -26.62 -71.62
N THR A 536 16.96 -26.45 -72.41
CA THR A 536 17.01 -26.27 -73.87
C THR A 536 15.63 -25.92 -74.44
N ALA A 537 15.64 -25.00 -75.42
CA ALA A 537 14.79 -24.92 -76.62
C ALA A 537 13.32 -24.40 -76.60
N TRP A 538 13.18 -23.22 -77.23
CA TRP A 538 12.32 -22.85 -78.39
C TRP A 538 10.77 -22.76 -78.36
N ARG A 539 10.31 -21.61 -78.93
CA ARG A 539 8.97 -21.21 -79.48
C ARG A 539 7.86 -21.03 -78.43
N GLY A 540 6.97 -20.04 -78.44
CA GLY A 540 6.63 -18.93 -79.34
C GLY A 540 5.13 -18.62 -79.15
N LEU A 541 4.74 -17.34 -78.93
CA LEU A 541 3.36 -16.79 -78.80
C LEU A 541 2.58 -17.31 -77.54
N SER A 542 1.79 -16.56 -76.78
CA SER A 542 1.03 -15.32 -76.96
C SER A 542 0.66 -14.70 -75.60
N ASP A 543 0.59 -13.36 -75.57
CA ASP A 543 -0.25 -12.47 -74.75
C ASP A 543 -0.29 -12.47 -73.20
N SER A 544 0.18 -11.32 -72.71
CA SER A 544 -0.49 -10.38 -71.79
C SER A 544 -0.66 -10.77 -70.31
N LYS A 545 0.22 -10.24 -69.45
CA LYS A 545 0.00 -9.04 -68.61
C LYS A 545 0.94 -9.02 -67.40
N GLU A 546 1.56 -7.85 -67.22
CA GLU A 546 2.01 -7.23 -65.97
C GLU A 546 2.98 -7.97 -65.04
N LYS A 547 4.23 -7.47 -65.00
CA LYS A 547 4.97 -7.16 -63.76
C LYS A 547 6.22 -6.35 -64.06
N THR A 548 6.20 -5.05 -63.72
CA THR A 548 7.35 -4.16 -63.79
C THR A 548 7.78 -3.77 -62.38
N LYS A 549 8.97 -4.28 -62.02
CA LYS A 549 10.09 -3.66 -61.27
C LYS A 549 9.79 -2.86 -59.99
N TYR A 550 10.33 -3.35 -58.87
CA TYR A 550 11.04 -2.50 -57.91
C TYR A 550 12.54 -2.64 -58.18
N GLN A 551 13.19 -1.52 -58.51
CA GLN A 551 14.65 -1.37 -58.53
C GLN A 551 15.11 -0.87 -57.17
N LEU A 552 16.19 -1.46 -56.68
CA LEU A 552 16.99 -1.03 -55.55
C LEU A 552 17.83 0.19 -55.98
N ILE A 553 17.71 1.31 -55.27
CA ILE A 553 18.75 2.35 -55.26
C ILE A 553 19.01 2.69 -53.79
N GLN A 554 20.23 2.38 -53.35
CA GLN A 554 20.81 2.91 -52.13
C GLN A 554 21.14 4.39 -52.34
N SER A 555 20.80 5.25 -51.38
CA SER A 555 21.53 6.51 -51.21
C SER A 555 21.61 6.89 -49.74
N GLN A 556 22.86 7.03 -49.29
CA GLN A 556 23.21 7.76 -48.07
C GLN A 556 22.90 9.26 -48.24
N GLN A 557 22.48 9.92 -47.15
CA GLN A 557 22.72 11.34 -46.80
C GLN A 557 22.01 11.58 -45.44
N SER A 558 22.74 11.70 -44.33
CA SER A 558 23.25 12.96 -43.76
C SER A 558 22.19 14.07 -43.67
N THR A 559 21.61 14.27 -42.49
CA THR A 559 20.89 15.50 -42.13
C THR A 559 21.82 16.48 -41.43
N PRO A 560 21.63 17.80 -41.64
CA PRO A 560 21.88 18.74 -40.56
C PRO A 560 20.73 19.73 -40.33
N GLN A 561 20.54 19.99 -39.04
CA GLN A 561 20.05 21.21 -38.41
C GLN A 561 18.59 21.68 -38.63
N GLY A 562 17.90 21.76 -37.49
CA GLY A 562 17.45 23.06 -36.98
C GLY A 562 15.97 23.37 -37.10
N SER A 563 15.27 23.20 -35.97
CA SER A 563 14.47 24.23 -35.29
C SER A 563 13.11 23.73 -34.79
N ASN A 564 12.81 24.21 -33.59
CA ASN A 564 11.69 23.90 -32.72
C ASN A 564 10.31 24.08 -33.39
N ARG A 565 9.37 23.20 -33.05
CA ARG A 565 8.02 23.51 -32.49
C ARG A 565 7.27 22.20 -32.19
N CYS A 566 6.89 21.98 -30.94
CA CYS A 566 5.78 21.09 -30.52
C CYS A 566 4.50 21.94 -30.44
N PRO A 567 3.29 21.37 -30.67
CA PRO A 567 2.57 20.72 -29.56
C PRO A 567 1.63 19.54 -29.92
N GLU A 568 1.37 18.72 -28.89
CA GLU A 568 0.16 17.95 -28.51
C GLU A 568 -0.61 17.02 -29.49
N GLY A 569 -1.08 15.89 -28.93
CA GLY A 569 -2.44 15.41 -29.23
C GLY A 569 -2.61 13.91 -29.53
N CYS A 570 -3.05 13.16 -28.52
CA CYS A 570 -3.70 11.85 -28.64
C CYS A 570 -4.98 11.89 -29.51
N PHE A 571 -5.36 10.76 -30.12
CA PHE A 571 -6.71 10.15 -30.21
C PHE A 571 -6.61 8.95 -31.18
N ALA A 572 -6.65 7.70 -30.72
CA ALA A 572 -7.85 6.89 -30.52
C ALA A 572 -8.87 7.03 -31.67
N LEU A 573 -8.94 6.02 -32.55
CA LEU A 573 -10.08 5.81 -33.44
C LEU A 573 -10.93 4.66 -32.90
N LEU A 574 -12.10 5.06 -32.38
CA LEU A 574 -13.29 4.24 -32.23
C LEU A 574 -13.76 3.71 -33.58
N TRP A 575 -14.32 2.51 -33.56
CA TRP A 575 -15.27 2.04 -34.56
C TRP A 575 -16.63 2.68 -34.28
N GLN A 576 -17.10 3.56 -35.16
CA GLN A 576 -18.53 3.85 -35.34
C GLN A 576 -18.88 3.75 -36.82
N SER A 577 -19.99 3.06 -37.05
CA SER A 577 -20.72 2.89 -38.30
C SER A 577 -21.18 4.21 -38.90
N ALA A 578 -21.07 4.36 -40.23
CA ALA A 578 -21.88 5.28 -41.00
C ALA A 578 -22.35 4.62 -42.30
N THR A 579 -23.67 4.62 -42.47
CA THR A 579 -24.46 4.08 -43.56
C THR A 579 -24.40 4.98 -44.79
N LEU A 580 -24.33 4.36 -45.97
CA LEU A 580 -24.46 5.01 -47.28
C LEU A 580 -25.94 5.32 -47.61
N TRP A 581 -26.17 6.49 -48.19
CA TRP A 581 -27.44 6.93 -48.78
C TRP A 581 -27.52 6.48 -50.24
N LYS A 582 -28.58 5.77 -50.63
CA LYS A 582 -29.23 5.92 -51.96
C LYS A 582 -30.64 5.31 -51.98
N ALA A 583 -31.52 6.03 -52.68
CA ALA A 583 -32.97 5.95 -52.70
C ALA A 583 -33.57 4.71 -53.38
N GLY A 584 -34.83 4.39 -53.04
CA GLY A 584 -35.71 3.60 -53.92
C GLY A 584 -36.80 2.75 -53.26
N ARG A 585 -37.90 3.39 -52.82
CA ARG A 585 -39.33 2.98 -52.90
C ARG A 585 -39.77 1.49 -52.85
N HIS A 586 -40.80 1.25 -52.01
CA HIS A 586 -41.93 0.26 -52.05
C HIS A 586 -42.02 -0.87 -50.99
N GLN A 587 -43.05 -0.72 -50.14
CA GLN A 587 -44.05 -1.69 -49.61
C GLN A 587 -43.66 -3.08 -49.05
N GLY A 588 -44.18 -3.38 -47.85
CA GLY A 588 -44.89 -4.66 -47.61
C GLY A 588 -44.43 -5.56 -46.45
N SER A 589 -45.17 -5.49 -45.33
CA SER A 589 -45.65 -6.60 -44.46
C SER A 589 -44.70 -7.62 -43.78
N GLN A 590 -44.80 -7.64 -42.44
CA GLN A 590 -45.10 -8.79 -41.53
C GLN A 590 -44.25 -10.08 -41.60
N GLY A 591 -43.73 -10.53 -40.44
CA GLY A 591 -43.51 -11.98 -40.22
C GLY A 591 -42.47 -12.44 -39.18
N LYS A 592 -42.91 -12.58 -37.93
CA LYS A 592 -42.69 -13.68 -36.95
C LYS A 592 -41.29 -14.24 -36.60
N ALA A 593 -41.09 -14.33 -35.28
CA ALA A 593 -40.08 -15.05 -34.53
C ALA A 593 -40.24 -16.58 -34.56
N ILE A 594 -39.12 -17.31 -34.47
CA ILE A 594 -38.99 -18.70 -33.98
C ILE A 594 -37.64 -18.84 -33.25
N SER A 595 -37.63 -19.52 -32.09
CA SER A 595 -36.44 -19.95 -31.33
C SER A 595 -36.44 -21.51 -31.21
N PRO A 596 -35.46 -22.16 -30.54
CA PRO A 596 -34.23 -22.81 -31.04
C PRO A 596 -34.31 -24.37 -30.96
N PRO A 597 -33.22 -25.16 -31.13
CA PRO A 597 -32.42 -25.58 -29.95
C PRO A 597 -30.93 -26.02 -30.15
N SER A 598 -30.23 -26.03 -29.00
CA SER A 598 -29.22 -26.99 -28.45
C SER A 598 -27.86 -27.31 -29.13
N LEU A 599 -26.80 -26.83 -28.46
CA LEU A 599 -25.66 -27.56 -27.84
C LEU A 599 -25.06 -28.81 -28.53
N ALA A 600 -23.78 -28.71 -28.90
CA ALA A 600 -22.85 -29.83 -28.92
C ALA A 600 -21.47 -29.41 -28.36
N LYS A 601 -20.99 -30.17 -27.37
CA LYS A 601 -19.64 -30.14 -26.79
C LYS A 601 -18.62 -30.65 -27.81
N THR A 602 -17.40 -30.12 -27.82
CA THR A 602 -16.24 -30.84 -28.35
C THR A 602 -15.00 -30.64 -27.49
N LEU A 603 -14.33 -31.77 -27.30
CA LEU A 603 -13.27 -32.16 -26.38
C LEU A 603 -11.91 -31.59 -26.81
N TYR A 604 -11.10 -31.09 -25.88
CA TYR A 604 -9.68 -30.76 -26.11
C TYR A 604 -8.81 -31.99 -25.79
N LEU A 605 -7.96 -32.39 -26.74
CA LEU A 605 -6.83 -33.29 -26.53
C LEU A 605 -5.52 -32.50 -26.79
N PRO A 606 -4.52 -32.55 -25.91
CA PRO A 606 -3.21 -31.93 -26.17
C PRO A 606 -2.28 -32.90 -26.90
N TYR A 607 -1.62 -32.43 -27.95
CA TYR A 607 -0.49 -33.11 -28.57
C TYR A 607 0.83 -32.58 -27.99
N THR A 608 1.64 -33.51 -27.48
CA THR A 608 3.04 -33.34 -27.12
C THR A 608 3.91 -33.45 -28.37
N VAL A 609 4.88 -32.56 -28.57
CA VAL A 609 5.97 -32.75 -29.54
C VAL A 609 7.31 -32.63 -28.83
N THR A 610 8.02 -33.75 -28.78
CA THR A 610 9.44 -33.88 -28.43
C THR A 610 10.27 -33.44 -29.65
N VAL A 611 11.28 -32.60 -29.44
CA VAL A 611 12.31 -32.30 -30.46
C VAL A 611 13.63 -32.96 -29.99
N ARG A 612 14.27 -33.68 -30.91
CA ARG A 612 15.51 -34.45 -30.72
C ARG A 612 16.72 -33.60 -30.41
#